data_AF-T1GIG3-F1
#
_entry.id   AF-T1GIG3-F1
#
_cell.length_a   1.000
_cell.length_b   1.000
_cell.length_c   1.000
_cell.angle_alpha   90.00
_cell.angle_beta   90.00
_cell.angle_gamma   90.00
#
_symmetry.space_group_name_H-M   'P 1'
#
loop_
_entity.id
_entity.type
_entity.pdbx_description
1 polymer ?
#
loop_
_entity_poly.entity_id
_entity_poly.type
_entity_poly.pdbx_seq_one_letter_code
_entity_poly.pdbx_strand_id
1 'polypeptide(L)'
;MYAQDSIDLLTNSGIQFRKHEEDGIDPIDFAELLMSSGIVLMDNIKWLCFHSGYDFGYLLKLLTCQNLPAEETDFFELLRIYFPTIYDIKFLMKSCKTLKGGLQEVADQLELLRVGPQHQAGSDALLTGMAFFKMREMFFEDNIDNAKYCGHLYGLGTSFLNNNNNNNNNFHENNGENNNATT
;
A
#
# COMPACT_ATOMS: atom_id res chain seq x y z
N MET A 1 -20.70 7.07 11.77
CA MET A 1 -20.29 8.45 12.06
C MET A 1 -19.42 8.91 10.91
N TYR A 2 -19.69 10.07 10.33
CA TYR A 2 -18.86 10.70 9.30
C TYR A 2 -18.33 12.04 9.83
N ALA A 3 -17.19 12.50 9.32
CA ALA A 3 -16.71 13.86 9.59
C ALA A 3 -17.35 14.83 8.59
N GLN A 4 -17.94 15.92 9.08
CA GLN A 4 -18.66 16.87 8.23
C GLN A 4 -17.75 17.49 7.17
N ASP A 5 -16.54 17.91 7.56
CA ASP A 5 -15.55 18.49 6.65
C ASP A 5 -15.21 17.54 5.49
N SER A 6 -15.21 16.21 5.73
CA SER A 6 -14.98 15.21 4.69
C SER A 6 -16.16 15.09 3.72
N ILE A 7 -17.40 15.17 4.22
CA ILE A 7 -18.61 15.19 3.37
C ILE A 7 -18.61 16.43 2.49
N ASP A 8 -18.28 17.59 3.05
CA ASP A 8 -18.25 18.85 2.32
C ASP A 8 -17.15 18.82 1.25
N LEU A 9 -15.96 18.34 1.60
CA LEU A 9 -14.86 18.15 0.64
C LEU A 9 -15.25 17.22 -0.50
N LEU A 10 -15.82 16.05 -0.20
CA LEU A 10 -16.21 15.07 -1.23
C LEU A 10 -17.34 15.58 -2.11
N THR A 11 -18.30 16.30 -1.54
CA THR A 11 -19.37 16.98 -2.30
C THR A 11 -18.78 17.98 -3.27
N ASN A 12 -17.86 18.84 -2.80
CA ASN A 12 -17.17 19.83 -3.62
C ASN A 12 -16.26 19.18 -4.68
N SER A 13 -15.81 17.95 -4.44
CA SER A 13 -15.02 17.14 -5.38
C SER A 13 -15.90 16.40 -6.41
N GLY A 14 -17.23 16.56 -6.34
CA GLY A 14 -18.18 16.02 -7.32
C GLY A 14 -18.78 14.65 -6.95
N ILE A 15 -18.64 14.18 -5.70
CA ILE A 15 -19.32 12.97 -5.25
C ILE A 15 -20.83 13.21 -5.18
N GLN A 16 -21.58 12.33 -5.83
CA GLN A 16 -23.04 12.40 -5.91
C GLN A 16 -23.68 11.52 -4.83
N PHE A 17 -23.70 11.99 -3.57
CA PHE A 17 -24.18 11.18 -2.43
C PHE A 17 -25.56 10.56 -2.62
N ARG A 18 -26.50 11.28 -3.23
CA ARG A 18 -27.83 10.73 -3.55
C ARG A 18 -27.75 9.52 -4.49
N LYS A 19 -26.87 9.56 -5.48
CA LYS A 19 -26.67 8.43 -6.40
C LYS A 19 -25.98 7.26 -5.70
N HIS A 20 -25.10 7.51 -4.73
CA HIS A 20 -24.55 6.44 -3.88
C HIS A 20 -25.62 5.79 -3.00
N GLU A 21 -26.63 6.53 -2.56
CA GLU A 21 -27.75 5.99 -1.79
C GLU A 21 -28.72 5.18 -2.65
N GLU A 22 -29.01 5.64 -3.87
CA GLU A 22 -29.96 4.99 -4.79
C GLU A 22 -29.34 3.83 -5.59
N ASP A 23 -28.11 4.01 -6.10
CA ASP A 23 -27.43 3.11 -7.06
C ASP A 23 -26.04 2.64 -6.54
N GLY A 24 -25.80 2.73 -5.24
CA GLY A 24 -24.53 2.32 -4.64
C GLY A 24 -24.23 0.85 -4.85
N ILE A 25 -22.95 0.52 -5.09
CA ILE A 25 -22.50 -0.88 -5.13
C ILE A 25 -22.61 -1.45 -3.71
N ASP A 26 -23.26 -2.62 -3.57
CA ASP A 26 -23.25 -3.35 -2.31
C ASP A 26 -21.80 -3.77 -1.98
N PRO A 27 -21.25 -3.36 -0.83
CA PRO A 27 -19.88 -3.71 -0.47
C PRO A 27 -19.64 -5.23 -0.41
N ILE A 28 -20.62 -6.02 0.03
CA ILE A 28 -20.50 -7.47 0.16
C ILE A 28 -20.42 -8.11 -1.23
N ASP A 29 -21.29 -7.70 -2.16
CA ASP A 29 -21.24 -8.19 -3.56
C ASP A 29 -19.89 -7.85 -4.21
N PHE A 30 -19.39 -6.64 -3.97
CA PHE A 30 -18.05 -6.25 -4.44
C PHE A 30 -16.95 -7.14 -3.83
N ALA A 31 -17.02 -7.42 -2.52
CA ALA A 31 -16.04 -8.25 -1.83
C ALA A 31 -16.00 -9.67 -2.39
N GLU A 32 -17.17 -10.27 -2.63
CA GLU A 32 -17.31 -11.61 -3.21
C GLU A 32 -16.66 -11.69 -4.60
N LEU A 33 -16.97 -10.73 -5.47
CA LEU A 33 -16.39 -10.66 -6.81
C LEU A 33 -14.89 -10.39 -6.78
N LEU A 34 -14.42 -9.50 -5.90
CA LEU A 34 -13.00 -9.20 -5.76
C LEU A 34 -12.22 -10.42 -5.26
N MET A 35 -12.76 -11.17 -4.30
CA MET A 35 -12.13 -12.36 -3.73
C MET A 35 -11.80 -13.41 -4.78
N SER A 36 -12.68 -13.61 -5.77
CA SER A 36 -12.53 -14.62 -6.81
C SER A 36 -11.93 -14.10 -8.13
N SER A 37 -11.54 -12.83 -8.17
CA SER A 37 -11.07 -12.16 -9.40
C SER A 37 -9.62 -12.46 -9.80
N GLY A 38 -8.80 -12.97 -8.88
CA GLY A 38 -7.34 -13.07 -9.06
C GLY A 38 -6.58 -11.75 -8.84
N ILE A 39 -7.23 -10.71 -8.30
CA ILE A 39 -6.60 -9.43 -7.96
C ILE A 39 -6.01 -9.42 -6.53
N VAL A 40 -6.62 -10.20 -5.62
CA VAL A 40 -6.14 -10.42 -4.23
C VAL A 40 -5.66 -11.86 -4.07
N LEU A 41 -4.88 -12.14 -3.02
CA LEU A 41 -4.33 -13.47 -2.70
C LEU A 41 -3.34 -14.04 -3.75
N MET A 42 -2.85 -13.20 -4.66
CA MET A 42 -2.00 -13.60 -5.79
C MET A 42 -0.62 -12.95 -5.74
N ASP A 43 0.45 -13.77 -5.70
CA ASP A 43 1.85 -13.30 -5.60
C ASP A 43 2.33 -12.50 -6.83
N ASN A 44 1.72 -12.72 -7.99
CA ASN A 44 2.07 -12.04 -9.23
C ASN A 44 1.45 -10.64 -9.34
N ILE A 45 0.54 -10.26 -8.42
CA ILE A 45 -0.07 -8.94 -8.39
C ILE A 45 0.75 -8.00 -7.50
N LYS A 46 0.97 -6.78 -8.01
CA LYS A 46 1.68 -5.72 -7.30
C LYS A 46 0.76 -4.52 -7.10
N TRP A 47 0.52 -4.15 -5.85
CA TRP A 47 -0.33 -3.04 -5.48
C TRP A 47 0.50 -1.76 -5.35
N LEU A 48 0.06 -0.71 -6.05
CA LEU A 48 0.67 0.62 -6.01
C LEU A 48 -0.30 1.54 -5.29
N CYS A 49 0.19 2.26 -4.28
CA CYS A 49 -0.66 3.05 -3.41
C CYS A 49 0.06 4.31 -2.89
N PHE A 50 -0.66 5.20 -2.21
CA PHE A 50 -0.10 6.41 -1.65
C PHE A 50 -0.71 6.68 -0.27
N HIS A 51 0.10 6.61 0.79
CA HIS A 51 -0.32 6.87 2.17
C HIS A 51 -1.54 6.02 2.59
N SER A 52 -1.44 4.72 2.35
CA SER A 52 -2.62 3.86 2.15
C SER A 52 -2.99 3.00 3.35
N GLY A 53 -2.62 3.42 4.56
CA GLY A 53 -2.94 2.69 5.79
C GLY A 53 -4.45 2.46 5.93
N TYR A 54 -5.24 3.52 5.76
CA TYR A 54 -6.70 3.44 5.79
C TYR A 54 -7.27 2.69 4.58
N ASP A 55 -6.72 2.87 3.38
CA ASP A 55 -7.20 2.20 2.16
C ASP A 55 -7.20 0.68 2.33
N PHE A 56 -6.07 0.13 2.79
CA PHE A 56 -5.96 -1.32 3.05
C PHE A 56 -6.73 -1.76 4.28
N GLY A 57 -6.89 -0.89 5.29
CA GLY A 57 -7.80 -1.14 6.40
C GLY A 57 -9.25 -1.34 5.93
N TYR A 58 -9.74 -0.48 5.04
CA TYR A 58 -11.08 -0.64 4.46
C TYR A 58 -11.20 -1.90 3.61
N LEU A 59 -10.21 -2.19 2.75
CA LEU A 59 -10.22 -3.40 1.92
C LEU A 59 -10.16 -4.68 2.74
N LEU A 60 -9.32 -4.76 3.79
CA LEU A 60 -9.26 -5.93 4.66
C LEU A 60 -10.56 -6.12 5.45
N LYS A 61 -11.11 -5.05 6.01
CA LYS A 61 -12.41 -5.10 6.69
C LYS A 61 -13.48 -5.66 5.75
N LEU A 62 -13.47 -5.20 4.51
CA LEU A 62 -14.42 -5.61 3.48
C LEU A 62 -14.25 -7.09 3.10
N LEU A 63 -13.04 -7.51 2.74
CA LEU A 63 -12.72 -8.86 2.27
C LEU A 63 -12.86 -9.92 3.36
N THR A 64 -12.61 -9.56 4.62
CA THR A 64 -12.75 -10.48 5.76
C THR A 64 -14.16 -10.49 6.34
N CYS A 65 -14.94 -9.44 6.07
CA CYS A 65 -16.23 -9.19 6.72
C CYS A 65 -16.13 -9.21 8.27
N GLN A 66 -14.97 -8.83 8.82
CA GLN A 66 -14.71 -8.76 10.25
C GLN A 66 -14.20 -7.37 10.66
N ASN A 67 -14.19 -7.10 11.97
CA ASN A 67 -13.42 -5.98 12.49
C ASN A 67 -11.93 -6.19 12.20
N LEU A 68 -11.20 -5.09 12.01
CA LEU A 68 -9.75 -5.16 11.85
C LEU A 68 -9.10 -5.79 13.09
N PRO A 69 -7.97 -6.50 12.94
CA PRO A 69 -7.22 -7.02 14.06
C PRO A 69 -6.89 -5.91 15.07
N ALA A 70 -6.96 -6.24 16.36
CA ALA A 70 -6.69 -5.28 17.44
C ALA A 70 -5.19 -4.91 17.52
N GLU A 71 -4.32 -5.89 17.21
CA GLU A 71 -2.87 -5.72 17.21
C GLU A 71 -2.35 -5.40 15.81
N GLU A 72 -1.40 -4.46 15.73
CA GLU A 72 -0.79 -4.03 14.47
C GLU A 72 -0.08 -5.19 13.75
N THR A 73 0.56 -6.10 14.50
CA THR A 73 1.24 -7.27 13.94
C THR A 73 0.28 -8.17 13.17
N ASP A 74 -0.87 -8.46 13.77
CA ASP A 74 -1.88 -9.35 13.20
C ASP A 74 -2.53 -8.71 11.96
N PHE A 75 -2.67 -7.37 11.97
CA PHE A 75 -3.07 -6.62 10.79
C PHE A 75 -2.09 -6.82 9.63
N PHE A 76 -0.78 -6.71 9.86
CA PHE A 76 0.22 -6.89 8.80
C PHE A 76 0.36 -8.34 8.33
N GLU A 77 0.22 -9.32 9.22
CA GLU A 77 0.17 -10.74 8.85
C GLU A 77 -1.00 -11.01 7.90
N LEU A 78 -2.20 -10.52 8.24
CA LEU A 78 -3.38 -10.65 7.40
C LEU A 78 -3.24 -9.87 6.08
N LEU A 79 -2.71 -8.65 6.14
CA LEU A 79 -2.46 -7.82 4.96
C LEU A 79 -1.59 -8.55 3.94
N ARG A 80 -0.51 -9.20 4.39
CA ARG A 80 0.43 -9.90 3.52
C ARG A 80 -0.21 -11.11 2.81
N ILE A 81 -1.20 -11.74 3.43
CA ILE A 81 -1.94 -12.84 2.79
C ILE A 81 -2.75 -12.30 1.61
N TYR A 82 -3.53 -11.24 1.83
CA TYR A 82 -4.42 -10.68 0.80
C TYR A 82 -3.69 -9.87 -0.27
N PHE A 83 -2.60 -9.20 0.10
CA PHE A 83 -1.86 -8.27 -0.73
C PHE A 83 -0.36 -8.54 -0.62
N PRO A 84 0.16 -9.60 -1.26
CA PRO A 84 1.54 -10.06 -1.05
C PRO A 84 2.62 -9.03 -1.39
N THR A 85 2.37 -8.22 -2.42
CA THR A 85 3.28 -7.15 -2.86
C THR A 85 2.59 -5.79 -2.86
N ILE A 86 3.04 -4.89 -2.00
CA ILE A 86 2.56 -3.50 -1.89
C ILE A 86 3.75 -2.55 -1.97
N TYR A 87 3.62 -1.46 -2.73
CA TYR A 87 4.52 -0.31 -2.67
C TYR A 87 3.75 0.97 -2.38
N ASP A 88 3.94 1.50 -1.17
CA ASP A 88 3.42 2.81 -0.78
C ASP A 88 4.38 3.91 -1.24
N ILE A 89 3.99 4.67 -2.26
CA ILE A 89 4.77 5.76 -2.83
C ILE A 89 5.21 6.74 -1.74
N LYS A 90 4.35 7.04 -0.76
CA LYS A 90 4.68 7.97 0.33
C LYS A 90 5.80 7.42 1.21
N PHE A 91 5.88 6.10 1.37
CA PHE A 91 7.00 5.44 2.04
C PHE A 91 8.27 5.48 1.17
N LEU A 92 8.18 5.14 -0.12
CA LEU A 92 9.32 5.20 -1.06
C LEU A 92 9.95 6.60 -1.13
N MET A 93 9.12 7.65 -1.10
CA MET A 93 9.57 9.05 -1.09
C MET A 93 10.52 9.39 0.07
N LYS A 94 10.55 8.63 1.17
CA LYS A 94 11.56 8.83 2.24
C LYS A 94 12.99 8.67 1.73
N SER A 95 13.20 7.91 0.65
CA SER A 95 14.49 7.75 -0.02
C SER A 95 14.73 8.78 -1.13
N CYS A 96 13.74 9.63 -1.45
CA CYS A 96 13.81 10.66 -2.48
C CYS A 96 13.95 12.04 -1.82
N LYS A 97 15.15 12.60 -1.75
CA LYS A 97 15.43 13.84 -0.99
C LYS A 97 14.58 15.05 -1.40
N THR A 98 14.18 15.10 -2.67
CA THR A 98 13.46 16.23 -3.28
C THR A 98 11.94 16.10 -3.19
N LEU A 99 11.40 14.88 -3.11
CA LEU A 99 9.95 14.65 -3.16
C LEU A 99 9.30 14.77 -1.78
N LYS A 100 8.35 15.71 -1.65
CA LYS A 100 7.60 15.94 -0.41
C LYS A 100 6.15 16.29 -0.71
N GLY A 101 5.29 16.21 0.31
CA GLY A 101 3.91 16.66 0.18
C GLY A 101 2.88 15.57 -0.15
N GLY A 102 1.63 15.97 -0.35
CA GLY A 102 0.51 15.10 -0.74
C GLY A 102 0.61 14.61 -2.19
N LEU A 103 -0.31 13.73 -2.60
CA LEU A 103 -0.27 13.11 -3.94
C LEU A 103 -0.25 14.16 -5.06
N GLN A 104 -1.04 15.23 -4.95
CA GLN A 104 -1.07 16.30 -5.95
C GLN A 104 0.27 17.05 -6.01
N GLU A 105 0.84 17.43 -4.86
CA GLU A 105 2.13 18.14 -4.81
C GLU A 105 3.27 17.29 -5.38
N VAL A 106 3.22 15.98 -5.17
CA VAL A 106 4.18 15.03 -5.75
C VAL A 106 4.00 14.92 -7.25
N ALA A 107 2.75 14.85 -7.73
CA ALA A 107 2.47 14.85 -9.16
C ALA A 107 2.99 16.12 -9.85
N ASP A 108 2.81 17.29 -9.23
CA ASP A 108 3.31 18.56 -9.75
C ASP A 108 4.85 18.57 -9.81
N GLN A 109 5.53 18.06 -8.78
CA GLN A 109 7.00 17.92 -8.75
C GLN A 109 7.54 16.93 -9.78
N LEU A 110 6.74 15.94 -10.17
CA LEU A 110 7.07 14.96 -11.20
C LEU A 110 6.57 15.38 -12.60
N GLU A 111 6.03 16.59 -12.72
CA GLU A 111 5.48 17.16 -13.96
C GLU A 111 4.38 16.28 -14.58
N LEU A 112 3.54 15.69 -13.74
CA LEU A 112 2.46 14.80 -14.15
C LEU A 112 1.13 15.55 -14.26
N LEU A 113 0.43 15.33 -15.36
CA LEU A 113 -0.91 15.87 -15.58
C LEU A 113 -1.97 14.91 -15.06
N ARG A 114 -2.81 15.39 -14.14
CA ARG A 114 -3.98 14.65 -13.66
C ARG A 114 -5.00 14.46 -14.78
N VAL A 115 -5.57 13.25 -14.84
CA VAL A 115 -6.75 12.94 -15.65
C VAL A 115 -7.92 12.63 -14.72
N GLY A 116 -9.02 13.37 -14.88
CA GLY A 116 -10.21 13.26 -14.04
C GLY A 116 -10.21 14.19 -12.81
N PRO A 117 -11.30 14.16 -12.02
CA PRO A 117 -11.49 15.05 -10.87
C PRO A 117 -10.58 14.68 -9.69
N GLN A 118 -9.93 15.68 -9.10
CA GLN A 118 -9.15 15.51 -7.86
C GLN A 118 -10.07 15.08 -6.70
N HIS A 119 -9.52 14.30 -5.76
CA HIS A 119 -10.25 13.78 -4.59
C HIS A 119 -11.39 12.81 -4.94
N GLN A 120 -11.30 12.17 -6.11
CA GLN A 120 -12.07 10.97 -6.44
C GLN A 120 -11.13 9.79 -6.66
N ALA A 121 -11.46 8.65 -6.06
CA ALA A 121 -10.60 7.47 -6.01
C ALA A 121 -10.10 7.01 -7.38
N GLY A 122 -10.92 7.10 -8.44
CA GLY A 122 -10.49 6.73 -9.80
C GLY A 122 -9.38 7.61 -10.36
N SER A 123 -9.52 8.95 -10.26
CA SER A 123 -8.49 9.88 -10.72
C SER A 123 -7.23 9.79 -9.85
N ASP A 124 -7.40 9.67 -8.53
CA ASP A 124 -6.29 9.56 -7.59
C ASP A 124 -5.52 8.24 -7.77
N ALA A 125 -6.20 7.12 -8.04
CA ALA A 125 -5.54 5.84 -8.35
C ALA A 125 -4.74 5.89 -9.66
N LEU A 126 -5.28 6.53 -10.70
CA LEU A 126 -4.54 6.74 -11.95
C LEU A 126 -3.29 7.60 -11.74
N LEU A 127 -3.44 8.73 -11.02
CA LEU A 127 -2.32 9.61 -10.71
C LEU A 127 -1.28 8.92 -9.83
N THR A 128 -1.71 8.08 -8.89
CA THR A 128 -0.83 7.22 -8.07
C THR A 128 -0.01 6.30 -8.96
N GLY A 129 -0.63 5.60 -9.91
CA GLY A 129 0.09 4.75 -10.86
C GLY A 129 1.12 5.53 -11.69
N MET A 130 0.73 6.69 -12.23
CA MET A 130 1.64 7.58 -12.98
C MET A 130 2.83 8.04 -12.12
N ALA A 131 2.55 8.48 -10.88
CA ALA A 131 3.57 8.92 -9.94
C ALA A 131 4.55 7.81 -9.59
N PHE A 132 4.06 6.58 -9.37
CA PHE A 132 4.92 5.44 -9.09
C PHE A 132 5.91 5.18 -10.22
N PHE A 133 5.44 5.04 -11.46
CA PHE A 133 6.33 4.73 -12.58
C PHE A 133 7.31 5.86 -12.87
N LYS A 134 6.86 7.12 -12.78
CA LYS A 134 7.76 8.27 -12.97
C LYS A 134 8.82 8.37 -11.88
N MET A 135 8.43 8.17 -10.62
CA MET A 135 9.36 8.15 -9.50
C MET A 135 10.36 6.97 -9.61
N ARG A 136 9.90 5.79 -10.04
CA ARG A 136 10.75 4.61 -10.22
C ARG A 136 11.82 4.85 -11.28
N GLU A 137 11.46 5.45 -12.41
CA GLU A 137 12.39 5.85 -13.46
C GLU A 137 13.44 6.84 -12.90
N MET A 138 13.00 7.91 -12.24
CA MET A 138 13.87 9.02 -11.86
C MET A 138 14.79 8.75 -10.65
N PHE A 139 14.32 7.97 -9.67
CA PHE A 139 14.98 7.84 -8.37
C PHE A 139 15.45 6.43 -8.03
N PHE A 140 15.05 5.43 -8.81
CA PHE A 140 15.29 4.02 -8.51
C PHE A 140 15.86 3.22 -9.69
N GLU A 141 16.33 3.88 -10.75
CA GLU A 141 16.95 3.19 -11.91
C GLU A 141 16.06 2.06 -12.47
N ASP A 142 14.75 2.32 -12.51
CA ASP A 142 13.70 1.36 -12.91
C ASP A 142 13.58 0.09 -12.06
N ASN A 143 14.25 0.03 -10.90
CA ASN A 143 14.29 -1.14 -10.03
C ASN A 143 14.00 -0.81 -8.56
N ILE A 144 12.88 -1.31 -8.03
CA ILE A 144 12.54 -1.18 -6.61
C ILE A 144 13.07 -2.39 -5.84
N ASP A 145 13.90 -2.15 -4.82
CA ASP A 145 14.34 -3.19 -3.90
C ASP A 145 13.17 -3.70 -3.04
N ASN A 146 12.74 -4.93 -3.31
CA ASN A 146 11.65 -5.57 -2.59
C ASN A 146 11.93 -5.72 -1.09
N ALA A 147 13.15 -6.11 -0.71
CA ALA A 147 13.48 -6.34 0.69
C ALA A 147 13.35 -5.07 1.53
N LYS A 148 13.59 -3.92 0.89
CA LYS A 148 13.56 -2.61 1.54
C LYS A 148 12.18 -1.94 1.54
N TYR A 149 11.41 -2.10 0.46
CA TYR A 149 10.21 -1.28 0.23
C TYR A 149 8.90 -2.05 0.22
N CYS A 150 8.91 -3.36 -0.09
CA CYS A 150 7.68 -4.14 -0.21
C CYS A 150 6.95 -4.26 1.13
N GLY A 151 5.63 -4.08 1.12
CA GLY A 151 4.75 -4.29 2.28
C GLY A 151 4.78 -3.19 3.35
N HIS A 152 5.56 -2.13 3.14
CA HIS A 152 5.64 -1.01 4.09
C HIS A 152 4.57 0.03 3.78
N LEU A 153 3.71 0.32 4.76
CA LEU A 153 2.71 1.38 4.67
C LEU A 153 3.20 2.63 5.40
N TYR A 154 3.01 3.81 4.81
CA TYR A 154 3.47 5.04 5.45
C TYR A 154 2.71 5.30 6.76
N GLY A 155 3.46 5.53 7.84
CA GLY A 155 2.91 5.86 9.17
C GLY A 155 2.59 4.65 10.05
N LEU A 156 2.82 3.42 9.57
CA LEU A 156 2.56 2.17 10.31
C LEU A 156 3.81 1.26 10.30
N GLY A 157 3.84 0.27 11.19
CA GLY A 157 4.74 -0.89 11.10
C GLY A 157 6.13 -0.72 11.74
N THR A 158 6.37 0.31 12.55
CA THR A 158 7.65 0.47 13.28
C THR A 158 7.96 -0.73 14.19
N SER A 159 6.94 -1.39 14.72
CA SER A 159 7.02 -2.55 15.60
C SER A 159 7.38 -3.83 14.84
N PHE A 160 6.77 -4.02 13.66
CA PHE A 160 6.96 -5.19 12.79
C PHE A 160 8.35 -5.24 12.16
N LEU A 161 8.91 -4.07 11.83
CA LEU A 161 10.26 -3.89 11.31
C LEU A 161 11.35 -4.44 12.24
N ASN A 162 11.20 -4.28 13.55
CA ASN A 162 12.17 -4.77 14.54
C ASN A 162 12.15 -6.30 14.65
N ASN A 163 10.98 -6.94 14.53
CA ASN A 163 10.86 -8.40 14.62
C ASN A 163 11.42 -9.12 13.38
N ASN A 164 11.21 -8.58 12.18
CA ASN A 164 11.79 -9.17 10.95
C ASN A 164 13.32 -9.07 10.91
N ASN A 165 13.89 -7.96 11.40
CA ASN A 165 15.35 -7.83 11.50
C ASN A 165 15.97 -8.80 12.53
N ASN A 166 15.26 -9.10 13.63
CA ASN A 166 15.74 -10.08 14.61
C ASN A 166 15.68 -11.53 14.09
N ASN A 167 14.70 -11.87 13.25
CA ASN A 167 14.59 -13.21 12.68
C ASN A 167 15.64 -13.50 11.58
N ASN A 168 16.11 -12.48 10.86
CA ASN A 168 17.15 -12.65 9.83
C ASN A 168 18.57 -12.79 10.40
N ASN A 169 18.82 -12.41 11.67
CA ASN A 169 20.15 -12.53 12.29
C ASN A 169 20.43 -13.91 12.92
N ASN A 170 19.46 -14.82 12.95
CA ASN A 170 19.61 -16.14 13.60
C ASN A 170 19.97 -17.29 12.64
N PHE A 171 20.22 -17.03 11.36
CA PHE A 171 20.51 -18.07 10.37
C PHE A 171 21.98 -18.17 9.93
N HIS A 172 22.90 -17.43 10.56
CA HIS A 172 24.32 -17.46 10.16
C HIS A 172 25.28 -17.60 11.33
N GLU A 173 25.20 -18.71 12.07
CA GLU A 173 26.34 -19.22 12.84
C GLU A 173 26.12 -20.69 13.21
N ASN A 174 26.45 -21.59 12.26
CA ASN A 174 27.03 -22.90 12.52
C ASN A 174 27.16 -23.65 11.20
N ASN A 175 28.36 -23.64 10.62
CA ASN A 175 28.93 -24.84 10.01
C ASN A 175 30.38 -24.62 9.60
N GLY A 176 31.25 -25.40 10.24
CA GLY A 176 32.37 -26.03 9.58
C GLY A 176 33.73 -25.40 9.86
N GLU A 177 34.50 -26.03 10.75
CA GLU A 177 35.83 -26.50 10.38
C GLU A 177 36.28 -27.56 11.39
N ASN A 178 36.33 -28.81 10.94
CA ASN A 178 37.07 -29.85 11.64
C ASN A 178 37.87 -30.67 10.62
N ASN A 179 39.15 -30.80 10.95
CA ASN A 179 40.14 -31.77 10.49
C ASN A 179 40.89 -31.51 9.18
N ASN A 180 42.18 -31.23 9.34
CA ASN A 180 43.24 -31.88 8.56
C ASN A 180 44.38 -32.30 9.51
N ALA A 181 44.48 -33.60 9.78
CA ALA A 181 45.74 -34.29 10.04
C ALA A 181 46.35 -34.61 8.66
N THR A 182 47.64 -34.49 8.38
CA THR A 182 48.79 -35.34 8.75
C THR A 182 50.00 -34.62 8.11
N THR A 183 51.18 -34.46 8.71
CA THR A 183 52.24 -35.43 9.05
C THR A 183 53.28 -34.71 9.90
#